data_AF-A0A3S4UR64-F1
#
_entry.id   AF-A0A3S4UR64-F1
#
_cell.length_a   1.000
_cell.length_b   1.000
_cell.length_c   1.000
_cell.angle_alpha   90.00
_cell.angle_beta   90.00
_cell.angle_gamma   90.00
#
_symmetry.space_group_name_H-M   'P 1'
#
loop_
_entity.id
_entity.type
_entity.pdbx_description
1 polymer ?
#
loop_
_entity_poly.entity_id
_entity_poly.type
_entity_poly.pdbx_seq_one_letter_code
_entity_poly.pdbx_strand_id
1 'polypeptide(L)'
;MLFQENNLFTHLTVAENIALGLKPNLSLSSEDKIRIEQAASAVNLQDFLPRKSTALSGGQKQRVALARCLLRDKPILLLDEPFSALDPQLRIEMLKLIDQLCNEKMLTLLLVTHQPKELKGHIDRIIHIHQGQNL
;
A
#
# COMPACT_ATOMS: atom_id res chain seq x y z
N MET A 1 -2.73 8.31 1.73
CA MET A 1 -3.62 7.62 2.68
C MET A 1 -4.21 6.41 1.99
N LEU A 2 -4.03 5.25 2.59
CA LEU A 2 -4.69 4.00 2.28
C LEU A 2 -5.81 3.79 3.30
N PHE A 3 -7.00 3.47 2.82
CA PHE A 3 -8.19 3.19 3.64
C PHE A 3 -8.45 1.69 3.70
N GLN A 4 -9.11 1.23 4.77
CA GLN A 4 -9.45 -0.18 4.99
C GLN A 4 -10.23 -0.82 3.82
N GLU A 5 -11.13 -0.09 3.16
CA GLU A 5 -11.90 -0.61 2.00
C GLU A 5 -11.12 -0.58 0.67
N ASN A 6 -9.82 -0.27 0.68
CA ASN A 6 -8.91 -0.19 -0.47
C ASN A 6 -9.28 0.88 -1.53
N ASN A 7 -10.54 1.31 -1.63
CA ASN A 7 -11.06 2.32 -2.56
C ASN A 7 -10.51 2.14 -3.99
N LEU A 8 -10.53 0.90 -4.50
CA LEU A 8 -10.15 0.61 -5.87
C LEU A 8 -11.32 0.90 -6.82
N PHE A 9 -10.99 1.43 -7.99
CA PHE A 9 -11.96 1.65 -9.05
C PHE A 9 -12.19 0.32 -9.78
N THR A 10 -13.43 -0.18 -9.71
CA THR A 10 -13.84 -1.49 -10.23
C THR A 10 -13.77 -1.60 -11.74
N HIS A 11 -14.01 -0.50 -12.44
CA HIS A 11 -13.94 -0.39 -13.89
C HIS A 11 -12.50 -0.27 -14.42
N LEU A 12 -11.51 -0.09 -13.54
CA LEU A 12 -10.10 0.03 -13.89
C LEU A 12 -9.33 -1.28 -13.68
N THR A 13 -8.29 -1.48 -14.47
CA THR A 13 -7.30 -2.55 -14.31
C THR A 13 -6.44 -2.32 -13.08
N VAL A 14 -5.65 -3.33 -12.70
CA VAL A 14 -4.63 -3.18 -11.66
C VAL A 14 -3.62 -2.10 -12.03
N ALA A 15 -3.11 -2.13 -13.26
CA ALA A 15 -2.19 -1.11 -13.76
C ALA A 15 -2.79 0.30 -13.65
N GLU A 16 -4.03 0.49 -14.09
CA GLU A 16 -4.73 1.77 -14.02
C GLU A 16 -4.98 2.22 -12.58
N ASN A 17 -5.38 1.32 -11.69
CA ASN A 17 -5.55 1.65 -10.26
C ASN A 17 -4.23 2.10 -9.63
N ILE A 18 -3.13 1.41 -9.90
CA ILE A 18 -1.80 1.79 -9.42
C ILE A 18 -1.38 3.15 -10.02
N ALA A 19 -1.63 3.36 -11.31
CA ALA A 19 -1.31 4.59 -12.04
C ALA A 19 -1.94 5.86 -11.44
N LEU A 20 -3.11 5.75 -10.79
CA LEU A 20 -3.74 6.86 -10.07
C LEU A 20 -2.88 7.40 -8.92
N GLY A 21 -1.85 6.66 -8.49
CA GLY A 21 -0.82 7.14 -7.56
C GLY A 21 0.11 8.18 -8.18
N LEU A 22 0.29 8.14 -9.51
CA LEU A 22 1.12 9.09 -10.26
C LEU A 22 0.28 10.22 -10.86
N LYS A 23 -0.72 9.85 -11.68
CA LYS A 23 -1.49 10.79 -12.50
C LYS A 23 -2.98 10.43 -12.48
N PRO A 24 -3.84 11.26 -11.87
CA PRO A 24 -5.27 10.99 -11.79
C PRO A 24 -5.97 10.91 -13.16
N ASN A 25 -5.44 11.59 -14.17
CA ASN A 25 -6.00 11.60 -15.53
C ASN A 25 -5.52 10.43 -16.41
N LEU A 26 -4.69 9.52 -15.88
CA LEU A 26 -4.14 8.37 -16.60
C LEU A 26 -3.37 8.74 -17.89
N SER A 27 -2.87 9.97 -18.00
CA SER A 27 -1.98 10.40 -19.10
C SER A 27 -0.56 9.91 -18.84
N LEU A 28 -0.31 8.64 -19.14
CA LEU A 28 0.92 7.92 -18.79
C LEU A 28 1.98 7.99 -19.89
N SER A 29 3.18 8.38 -19.52
CA SER A 29 4.39 8.25 -20.33
C SER A 29 4.94 6.81 -20.29
N SER A 30 5.92 6.50 -21.13
CA SER A 30 6.64 5.22 -21.05
C SER A 30 7.35 5.05 -19.70
N GLU A 31 7.86 6.13 -19.11
CA GLU A 31 8.50 6.10 -17.79
C GLU A 31 7.49 5.82 -16.67
N ASP A 32 6.27 6.38 -16.76
CA ASP A 32 5.20 6.09 -15.81
C ASP A 32 4.84 4.59 -15.81
N LYS A 33 4.82 3.96 -16.99
CA LYS A 33 4.54 2.51 -17.11
C LYS A 33 5.60 1.67 -16.40
N ILE A 34 6.88 2.01 -16.57
CA ILE A 34 7.99 1.34 -15.87
C ILE A 34 7.81 1.46 -14.35
N ARG A 35 7.48 2.65 -13.84
CA ARG A 35 7.22 2.87 -12.41
C ARG A 35 6.04 2.06 -11.90
N ILE A 36 4.96 1.95 -12.69
CA ILE A 36 3.79 1.12 -12.35
C ILE A 36 4.15 -0.36 -12.27
N GLU A 37 4.93 -0.87 -13.23
CA GLU A 37 5.41 -2.26 -13.23
C GLU A 37 6.30 -2.55 -12.02
N GLN A 38 7.25 -1.64 -11.70
CA GLN A 38 8.10 -1.75 -10.52
C GLN A 38 7.28 -1.76 -9.22
N ALA A 39 6.29 -0.86 -9.09
CA ALA A 39 5.42 -0.82 -7.92
C ALA A 39 4.56 -2.08 -7.79
N ALA A 40 4.03 -2.62 -8.90
CA ALA A 40 3.29 -3.86 -8.90
C ALA A 40 4.18 -5.06 -8.52
N SER A 41 5.42 -5.10 -9.02
CA SER A 41 6.39 -6.16 -8.67
C SER A 41 6.78 -6.11 -7.21
N ALA A 42 6.97 -4.91 -6.62
CA ALA A 42 7.31 -4.77 -5.21
C ALA A 42 6.24 -5.38 -4.28
N VAL A 43 4.99 -5.42 -4.73
CA VAL A 43 3.87 -6.03 -4.01
C VAL A 43 3.43 -7.38 -4.60
N ASN A 44 4.27 -8.06 -5.39
CA ASN A 44 3.98 -9.38 -5.98
C ASN A 44 2.69 -9.43 -6.84
N LEU A 45 2.45 -8.41 -7.67
CA LEU A 45 1.26 -8.26 -8.53
C LEU A 45 1.56 -7.99 -10.01
N GLN A 46 2.81 -8.17 -10.46
CA GLN A 46 3.22 -7.94 -11.85
C GLN A 46 2.36 -8.69 -12.88
N ASP A 47 2.01 -9.96 -12.60
CA ASP A 47 1.19 -10.79 -13.51
C ASP A 47 -0.30 -10.45 -13.49
N PHE A 48 -0.71 -9.52 -12.61
CA PHE A 48 -2.09 -9.10 -12.42
C PHE A 48 -2.39 -7.74 -13.06
N LEU A 49 -1.37 -7.03 -13.56
CA LEU A 49 -1.48 -5.72 -14.19
C LEU A 49 -2.67 -5.57 -15.17
N PRO A 50 -2.93 -6.50 -16.12
CA PRO A 50 -4.03 -6.36 -17.07
C PRO A 50 -5.41 -6.69 -16.50
N ARG A 51 -5.49 -7.32 -15.31
CA ARG A 51 -6.77 -7.76 -14.74
C ARG A 51 -7.56 -6.59 -14.18
N LYS A 52 -8.90 -6.66 -14.24
CA LYS A 52 -9.77 -5.73 -13.51
C LYS A 52 -9.74 -6.02 -12.01
N SER A 53 -9.89 -4.98 -11.20
CA SER A 53 -9.83 -5.10 -9.73
C SER A 53 -10.95 -6.00 -9.17
N THR A 54 -12.05 -6.19 -9.89
CA THR A 54 -13.14 -7.12 -9.55
C THR A 54 -12.72 -8.58 -9.57
N ALA A 55 -11.69 -8.94 -10.35
CA ALA A 55 -11.15 -10.30 -10.45
C ALA A 55 -10.10 -10.63 -9.37
N LEU A 56 -9.87 -9.72 -8.42
CA LEU A 56 -8.86 -9.88 -7.37
C LEU A 56 -9.46 -10.36 -6.04
N SER A 57 -8.67 -11.16 -5.31
CA SER A 57 -8.95 -11.47 -3.91
C SER A 57 -8.79 -10.23 -3.01
N GLY A 58 -9.30 -10.29 -1.76
CA GLY A 58 -9.16 -9.20 -0.80
C GLY A 58 -7.71 -8.77 -0.56
N GLY A 59 -6.81 -9.73 -0.31
CA GLY A 59 -5.38 -9.45 -0.13
C GLY A 59 -4.68 -8.92 -1.38
N GLN A 60 -5.11 -9.34 -2.57
CA GLN A 60 -4.62 -8.75 -3.83
C GLN A 60 -5.08 -7.29 -3.95
N LYS A 61 -6.35 -6.97 -3.63
CA LYS A 61 -6.85 -5.59 -3.64
C LYS A 61 -6.10 -4.69 -2.66
N GLN A 62 -5.78 -5.19 -1.47
CA GLN A 62 -4.93 -4.48 -0.50
C GLN A 62 -3.56 -4.15 -1.07
N ARG A 63 -2.90 -5.11 -1.72
CA ARG A 63 -1.60 -4.90 -2.36
C ARG A 63 -1.65 -3.90 -3.52
N VAL A 64 -2.73 -3.88 -4.31
CA VAL A 64 -2.95 -2.83 -5.32
C VAL A 64 -3.06 -1.45 -4.67
N ALA A 65 -3.84 -1.33 -3.59
CA ALA A 65 -3.98 -0.06 -2.87
C ALA A 65 -2.64 0.39 -2.25
N LEU A 66 -1.83 -0.55 -1.77
CA LEU A 66 -0.50 -0.28 -1.25
C LEU A 66 0.44 0.23 -2.36
N ALA A 67 0.57 -0.48 -3.48
CA ALA A 67 1.37 -0.04 -4.63
C ALA A 67 0.97 1.35 -5.14
N ARG A 68 -0.34 1.63 -5.23
CA ARG A 68 -0.86 2.97 -5.56
C ARG A 68 -0.39 4.03 -4.56
N CYS A 69 -0.31 3.69 -3.28
CA CYS A 69 0.11 4.63 -2.23
C CYS A 69 1.62 4.85 -2.24
N LEU A 70 2.41 3.81 -2.52
CA LEU A 70 3.88 3.86 -2.61
C LEU A 70 4.40 4.64 -3.82
N LEU A 71 3.60 4.72 -4.90
CA LEU A 71 3.91 5.57 -6.05
C LEU A 71 3.68 7.06 -5.81
N ARG A 72 2.94 7.43 -4.75
CA ARG A 72 2.73 8.84 -4.44
C ARG A 72 4.01 9.41 -3.86
N ASP A 73 4.51 10.46 -4.49
CA ASP A 73 5.61 11.25 -3.96
C ASP A 73 5.09 12.25 -2.90
N LYS A 74 4.85 11.72 -1.69
CA LYS A 74 4.36 12.49 -0.54
C LYS A 74 5.19 12.17 0.68
N PRO A 75 5.54 13.16 1.52
CA PRO A 75 6.43 12.97 2.67
C PRO A 75 5.79 12.15 3.82
N ILE A 76 4.47 11.94 3.78
CA ILE A 76 3.73 11.24 4.84
C ILE A 76 2.89 10.12 4.23
N LEU A 77 3.09 8.91 4.75
CA LEU A 77 2.35 7.71 4.43
C LEU A 77 1.38 7.36 5.56
N LEU A 78 0.08 7.46 5.29
CA LEU A 78 -0.98 7.10 6.23
C LEU A 78 -1.60 5.76 5.81
N LEU A 79 -1.51 4.74 6.64
CA LEU A 79 -2.00 3.39 6.36
C LEU A 79 -2.99 2.93 7.44
N ASP A 80 -4.23 2.65 7.03
CA ASP A 80 -5.28 2.16 7.92
C ASP A 80 -5.52 0.67 7.70
N GLU A 81 -5.12 -0.15 8.69
CA GLU A 81 -5.10 -1.63 8.64
C GLU A 81 -4.61 -2.22 7.30
N PRO A 82 -3.42 -1.81 6.79
CA PRO A 82 -2.99 -2.13 5.42
C PRO A 82 -2.79 -3.63 5.14
N PHE A 83 -2.71 -4.46 6.20
CA PHE A 83 -2.35 -5.87 6.10
C PHE A 83 -3.45 -6.83 6.60
N SER A 84 -4.64 -6.34 6.92
CA SER A 84 -5.68 -7.13 7.58
C SER A 84 -6.19 -8.31 6.73
N ALA A 85 -6.12 -8.24 5.41
CA ALA A 85 -6.53 -9.31 4.49
C ALA A 85 -5.33 -10.09 3.90
N LEU A 86 -4.13 -9.92 4.44
CA LEU A 86 -2.92 -10.65 4.05
C LEU A 86 -2.67 -11.83 5.01
N ASP A 87 -2.14 -12.92 4.47
CA ASP A 87 -1.61 -14.01 5.29
C ASP A 87 -0.34 -13.57 6.06
N PRO A 88 0.06 -14.30 7.12
CA PRO A 88 1.16 -13.88 7.99
C PRO A 88 2.49 -13.68 7.27
N GLN A 89 2.82 -14.54 6.30
CA GLN A 89 4.08 -14.46 5.57
C GLN A 89 4.12 -13.20 4.70
N LEU A 90 3.06 -12.99 3.92
CA LEU A 90 2.93 -11.83 3.05
C LEU A 90 2.87 -10.52 3.83
N ARG A 91 2.28 -10.52 5.03
CA ARG A 91 2.29 -9.35 5.92
C ARG A 91 3.70 -8.93 6.31
N ILE A 92 4.54 -9.87 6.72
CA ILE A 92 5.95 -9.61 7.10
C ILE A 92 6.72 -9.04 5.89
N GLU A 93 6.50 -9.60 4.70
CA GLU A 93 7.11 -9.10 3.46
C GLU A 93 6.71 -7.66 3.16
N MET A 94 5.40 -7.34 3.24
CA MET A 94 4.92 -5.99 2.99
C MET A 94 5.37 -4.98 4.05
N LEU A 95 5.47 -5.39 5.32
CA LEU A 95 6.00 -4.54 6.38
C LEU A 95 7.47 -4.19 6.14
N LYS A 96 8.30 -5.18 5.77
CA LYS A 96 9.71 -4.96 5.41
C LYS A 96 9.86 -4.02 4.21
N LEU A 97 9.02 -4.20 3.18
CA LEU A 97 9.01 -3.32 2.02
C LEU A 97 8.71 -1.87 2.42
N ILE A 98 7.69 -1.66 3.25
CA ILE A 98 7.31 -0.31 3.70
C ILE A 98 8.42 0.32 4.53
N ASP A 99 9.01 -0.43 5.46
CA ASP A 99 10.12 0.03 6.30
C ASP A 99 11.34 0.44 5.45
N GLN A 100 11.73 -0.38 4.48
CA GLN A 100 12.77 -0.04 3.51
C GLN A 100 12.46 1.25 2.76
N LEU A 101 11.24 1.39 2.23
CA LEU A 101 10.85 2.59 1.49
C LEU A 101 10.79 3.84 2.37
N CYS A 102 10.38 3.71 3.63
CA CYS A 102 10.38 4.81 4.58
C CYS A 102 11.81 5.30 4.85
N ASN A 103 12.77 4.38 5.00
CA ASN A 103 14.18 4.73 5.20
C ASN A 103 14.82 5.33 3.95
N GLU A 104 14.60 4.75 2.76
CA GLU A 104 15.17 5.23 1.50
C GLU A 104 14.67 6.62 1.10
N LYS A 105 13.37 6.88 1.32
CA LYS A 105 12.71 8.12 0.88
C LYS A 105 12.46 9.11 2.02
N MET A 106 12.94 8.82 3.23
CA MET A 106 12.73 9.65 4.43
C MET A 106 11.24 9.96 4.68
N LEU A 107 10.38 8.94 4.56
CA LEU A 107 8.93 9.11 4.72
C LEU A 107 8.52 8.99 6.17
N THR A 108 7.61 9.86 6.62
CA THR A 108 6.91 9.66 7.89
C THR A 108 5.78 8.65 7.72
N LEU A 109 5.82 7.54 8.46
CA LEU A 109 4.76 6.53 8.48
C LEU A 109 3.84 6.70 9.69
N LEU A 110 2.54 6.78 9.44
CA LEU A 110 1.50 6.56 10.45
C LEU A 110 0.69 5.33 10.05
N LEU A 111 0.71 4.31 10.90
CA LEU A 111 0.06 3.03 10.66
C LEU A 111 -0.92 2.72 11.80
N VAL A 112 -2.16 2.42 11.44
CA VAL A 112 -3.20 1.94 12.36
C VAL A 112 -3.31 0.42 12.23
N THR A 113 -3.25 -0.29 13.37
CA THR A 113 -3.38 -1.75 13.42
C THR A 113 -3.86 -2.23 14.79
N HIS A 114 -4.55 -3.36 14.81
CA HIS A 114 -4.85 -4.12 16.02
C HIS A 114 -3.76 -5.15 16.39
N GLN A 115 -2.68 -5.25 15.60
CA GLN A 115 -1.60 -6.23 15.78
C GLN A 115 -0.21 -5.58 15.99
N PRO A 116 -0.03 -4.73 17.02
CA PRO A 116 1.21 -3.95 17.19
C PRO A 116 2.46 -4.81 17.42
N LYS A 117 2.32 -6.05 17.87
CA LYS A 117 3.44 -6.99 18.06
C LYS A 117 4.21 -7.26 16.77
N GLU A 118 3.52 -7.24 15.63
CA GLU A 118 4.11 -7.50 14.31
C GLU A 118 4.99 -6.33 13.84
N LEU A 119 4.81 -5.14 14.41
CA LEU A 119 5.57 -3.93 14.06
C LEU A 119 6.88 -3.79 14.83
N LYS A 120 7.19 -4.72 15.72
CA LYS A 120 8.36 -4.63 16.60
C LYS A 120 9.64 -4.61 15.76
N GLY A 121 10.43 -3.54 15.92
CA GLY A 121 11.67 -3.33 15.17
C GLY A 121 11.51 -2.57 13.84
N HIS A 122 10.27 -2.23 13.44
CA HIS A 122 9.97 -1.48 12.22
C HIS A 122 9.32 -0.10 12.49
N ILE A 123 9.06 0.23 13.76
CA ILE A 123 8.34 1.44 14.16
C ILE A 123 9.04 2.08 15.36
N ASP A 124 9.22 3.40 15.31
CA ASP A 124 9.89 4.17 16.36
C ASP A 124 9.04 4.34 17.63
N ARG A 125 7.71 4.51 17.45
CA ARG A 125 6.77 4.81 18.55
C ARG A 125 5.42 4.15 18.33
N ILE A 126 4.85 3.64 19.41
CA ILE A 126 3.49 3.07 19.44
C ILE A 126 2.63 3.95 20.35
N ILE A 127 1.45 4.33 19.86
CA ILE A 127 0.45 5.10 20.61
C ILE A 127 -0.76 4.19 20.81
N HIS A 128 -1.13 3.96 22.07
CA HIS A 128 -2.30 3.14 22.41
C HIS A 128 -3.51 4.05 22.56
N ILE A 129 -4.55 3.81 21.76
CA ILE A 129 -5.80 4.56 21.84
C ILE A 129 -6.88 3.69 22.46
N HIS A 130 -7.56 4.19 23.49
CA HIS A 130 -8.71 3.55 24.12
C HIS A 130 -9.79 4.59 24.42
N GLN A 131 -11.04 4.33 24.00
CA GLN A 131 -12.17 5.25 24.17
C GLN A 131 -11.88 6.69 23.68
N GLY A 132 -11.11 6.83 22.59
CA GLY A 132 -10.74 8.12 22.01
C GLY A 132 -9.65 8.88 22.78
N GLN A 133 -9.02 8.26 23.77
CA GLN A 133 -7.95 8.84 24.58
C GLN A 133 -6.63 8.07 24.38
N ASN A 134 -5.51 8.78 24.49
CA ASN A 134 -4.18 8.17 24.49
C ASN A 134 -3.88 7.59 25.88
N LEU A 135 -3.50 6.32 25.93
CA LEU A 135 -3.11 5.59 27.13
C LEU A 135 -1.59 5.62 27.34
#